data_AF-Q4DLU3-F1
#
_entry.id   AF-Q4DLU3-F1
#
_cell.length_a   1.000
_cell.length_b   1.000
_cell.length_c   1.000
_cell.angle_alpha   90.00
_cell.angle_beta   90.00
_cell.angle_gamma   90.00
#
_symmetry.space_group_name_H-M   'P 1'
#
loop_
_entity.id
_entity.type
_entity.pdbx_description
1 polymer ?
#
loop_
_entity_poly.entity_id
_entity_poly.type
_entity_poly.pdbx_seq_one_letter_code
_entity_poly.pdbx_strand_id
1 'polypeptide(L)'
;MSLAASTFPPTRARVDRRRKLGLANAVAQGRPLYRVGIISESEIADIRRLANADEGAFDAYRREEDARRREASKARTDLWPDTMQAKQEAFLRRRKDDKAEEERRANIILELDAQQQEEERRQRQAQLALKYLKEDPRGRNVRSLLMLDEAIKDREAQIAFKKELKRQEAENEKEKQELLQREQGENRLTEEQEKLTRRSRNVEEKNSHLQQMLFQIAERKRMKAEKKEMLAEVNRGAEEEKQENQEELMMQKEKMVAVHAYNRSIAKPPLSKHDRLRRRIQQEEGDDAARELQEKKIEAMKRVPMERLKKKQELFENRKEQSWRMFEEENKAMRHKERTQDVFEQCGTSIIDSMAAREERRKQEALEERRRRQEEFLRVTNGEVEEPPEGVRRAATHRAGFMDDEEARQYQKEMRTHPARVLAEQQAEAAKRREEAELLQHIHRLQAAEKKENERREAEELVEARRRQREAMETDDEHYRTYVKSQLPSDMDPYLYAKAMKLHC
;
A
#
# COMPACT_ATOMS: atom_id res chain seq x y z
N MET A 1 -33.10 1.21 -79.62
CA MET A 1 -34.06 2.33 -79.77
C MET A 1 -33.24 3.60 -79.62
N SER A 2 -33.07 4.52 -80.57
CA SER A 2 -33.81 4.96 -81.74
C SER A 2 -32.85 5.20 -82.94
N LEU A 3 -33.28 4.87 -84.16
CA LEU A 3 -32.58 5.18 -85.41
C LEU A 3 -33.20 6.46 -85.98
N ALA A 4 -32.41 7.52 -86.12
CA ALA A 4 -32.80 8.72 -86.85
C ALA A 4 -32.15 8.70 -88.23
N ALA A 5 -32.95 8.43 -89.27
CA ALA A 5 -32.58 8.71 -90.64
C ALA A 5 -32.90 10.18 -90.95
N SER A 6 -31.90 10.97 -91.32
CA SER A 6 -32.09 12.31 -91.88
C SER A 6 -31.70 12.29 -93.36
N THR A 7 -32.67 12.61 -94.20
CA THR A 7 -32.59 12.80 -95.65
C THR A 7 -31.85 14.09 -95.98
N PHE A 8 -30.76 13.99 -96.76
CA PHE A 8 -30.10 15.12 -97.41
C PHE A 8 -30.61 15.28 -98.87
N PRO A 9 -30.65 16.51 -99.42
CA PRO A 9 -31.25 16.82 -100.72
C PRO A 9 -30.40 16.30 -101.91
N PRO A 10 -31.01 16.16 -103.11
CA PRO A 10 -30.34 15.61 -104.29
C PRO A 10 -29.27 16.56 -104.81
N THR A 11 -28.02 16.36 -104.39
CA THR A 11 -26.87 17.05 -104.96
C THR A 11 -26.60 16.54 -106.37
N ARG A 12 -26.67 17.44 -107.37
CA ARG A 12 -26.12 17.27 -108.72
C ARG A 12 -24.83 16.44 -108.67
N ALA A 13 -24.77 15.36 -109.43
CA ALA A 13 -23.57 14.52 -109.55
C ALA A 13 -22.37 15.41 -109.94
N ARG A 14 -21.45 15.60 -108.99
CA ARG A 14 -20.20 16.33 -109.24
C ARG A 14 -19.22 15.38 -109.91
N VAL A 15 -18.52 15.88 -110.93
CA VAL A 15 -17.42 15.14 -111.59
C VAL A 15 -16.30 14.93 -110.56
N ASP A 16 -16.07 13.68 -110.16
CA ASP A 16 -14.96 13.31 -109.30
C ASP A 16 -13.69 13.22 -110.16
N ARG A 17 -12.79 14.21 -110.03
CA ARG A 17 -11.55 14.28 -110.82
C ARG A 17 -10.65 13.06 -110.64
N ARG A 18 -10.82 12.30 -109.55
CA ARG A 18 -10.05 11.08 -109.28
C ARG A 18 -10.54 9.85 -110.05
N ARG A 19 -11.78 9.83 -110.54
CA ARG A 19 -12.35 8.68 -111.27
C ARG A 19 -12.31 8.91 -112.78
N LYS A 20 -11.42 8.22 -113.51
CA LYS A 20 -11.39 8.31 -114.99
C LYS A 20 -12.57 7.60 -115.67
N LEU A 21 -13.13 6.59 -115.01
CA LEU A 21 -14.21 5.74 -115.50
C LEU A 21 -15.23 5.54 -114.38
N GLY A 22 -16.52 5.45 -114.72
CA GLY A 22 -17.57 5.13 -113.77
C GLY A 22 -18.89 5.85 -114.02
N LEU A 23 -19.97 5.23 -113.58
CA LEU A 23 -21.36 5.67 -113.77
C LEU A 23 -21.61 7.07 -113.21
N ALA A 24 -21.01 7.39 -112.04
CA ALA A 24 -21.13 8.72 -111.42
C ALA A 24 -20.55 9.84 -112.29
N ASN A 25 -19.40 9.62 -112.94
CA ASN A 25 -18.80 10.62 -113.85
C ASN A 25 -19.50 10.65 -115.21
N ALA A 26 -20.03 9.52 -115.68
CA ALA A 26 -20.85 9.47 -116.89
C ALA A 26 -22.14 10.29 -116.73
N VAL A 27 -22.83 10.12 -115.58
CA VAL A 27 -24.03 10.88 -115.21
C VAL A 27 -23.69 12.35 -114.99
N ALA A 28 -22.55 12.67 -114.36
CA ALA A 28 -22.10 14.05 -114.18
C ALA A 28 -21.67 14.76 -115.49
N GLN A 29 -21.23 14.01 -116.52
CA GLN A 29 -20.78 14.54 -117.81
C GLN A 29 -21.84 14.49 -118.92
N GLY A 30 -23.05 13.98 -118.66
CA GLY A 30 -24.11 13.88 -119.66
C GLY A 30 -23.82 12.91 -120.80
N ARG A 31 -22.93 11.93 -120.61
CA ARG A 31 -22.63 10.92 -121.63
C ARG A 31 -23.73 9.86 -121.69
N PRO A 32 -24.19 9.46 -122.88
CA PRO A 32 -25.22 8.42 -123.00
C PRO A 32 -24.78 7.10 -122.34
N LEU A 33 -25.65 6.55 -121.49
CA LEU A 33 -25.40 5.37 -120.65
C LEU A 33 -24.94 4.14 -121.44
N TYR A 34 -25.35 3.99 -122.70
CA TYR A 34 -24.96 2.85 -123.55
C TYR A 34 -23.49 2.82 -123.97
N ARG A 35 -22.72 3.91 -123.79
CA ARG A 35 -21.27 3.94 -124.04
C ARG A 35 -20.42 3.63 -122.81
N VAL A 36 -21.03 3.46 -121.65
CA VAL A 36 -20.34 3.21 -120.40
C VAL A 36 -20.54 1.75 -120.06
N GLY A 37 -19.59 0.91 -120.48
CA GLY A 37 -19.54 -0.49 -120.10
C GLY A 37 -19.61 -0.59 -118.58
N ILE A 38 -20.67 -1.22 -118.08
CA ILE A 38 -20.79 -1.59 -116.67
C ILE A 38 -19.84 -2.78 -116.51
N ILE A 39 -18.60 -2.50 -116.14
CA ILE A 39 -17.66 -3.53 -115.72
C ILE A 39 -18.19 -4.04 -114.38
N SER A 40 -18.58 -5.31 -114.32
CA SER A 40 -19.04 -5.92 -113.07
C SER A 40 -17.90 -5.99 -112.05
N GLU A 41 -18.21 -6.03 -110.75
CA GLU A 41 -17.17 -6.17 -109.72
C GLU A 41 -16.32 -7.44 -109.93
N SER A 42 -16.89 -8.50 -110.53
CA SER A 42 -16.13 -9.69 -110.90
C SER A 42 -15.12 -9.41 -112.02
N GLU A 43 -15.51 -8.65 -113.05
CA GLU A 43 -14.57 -8.25 -114.11
C GLU A 43 -13.48 -7.31 -113.58
N ILE A 44 -13.78 -6.40 -112.64
CA ILE A 44 -12.75 -5.57 -111.97
C ILE A 44 -11.80 -6.45 -111.17
N ALA A 45 -12.30 -7.48 -110.48
CA ALA A 45 -11.46 -8.42 -109.74
C ALA A 45 -10.57 -9.25 -110.66
N ASP A 46 -11.09 -9.69 -111.82
CA ASP A 46 -10.33 -10.44 -112.82
C ASP A 46 -9.27 -9.58 -113.51
N ILE A 47 -9.59 -8.33 -113.85
CA ILE A 47 -8.62 -7.36 -114.37
C ILE A 47 -7.52 -7.09 -113.34
N ARG A 48 -7.86 -6.95 -112.04
CA ARG A 48 -6.87 -6.78 -110.97
C ARG A 48 -5.98 -8.02 -110.80
N ARG A 49 -6.54 -9.22 -110.93
CA ARG A 49 -5.77 -10.47 -110.89
C ARG A 49 -4.80 -10.57 -112.06
N LEU A 50 -5.24 -10.21 -113.27
CA LEU A 50 -4.39 -10.21 -114.46
C LEU A 50 -3.31 -9.11 -114.41
N ALA A 51 -3.62 -7.93 -113.86
CA ALA A 51 -2.65 -6.84 -113.75
C ALA A 51 -1.57 -7.08 -112.69
N ASN A 52 -1.89 -7.76 -111.59
CA ASN A 52 -0.98 -7.97 -110.46
C ASN A 52 -0.26 -9.33 -110.49
N ALA A 53 -0.39 -10.09 -111.58
CA ALA A 53 0.17 -11.45 -111.66
C ALA A 53 1.71 -11.49 -111.54
N ASP A 54 2.40 -10.41 -111.94
CA ASP A 54 3.87 -10.39 -112.03
C ASP A 54 4.58 -9.47 -110.99
N GLU A 55 3.86 -8.81 -110.05
CA GLU A 55 4.45 -7.79 -109.14
C GLU A 55 4.68 -8.23 -107.66
N GLY A 56 4.39 -9.49 -107.29
CA GLY A 56 4.33 -9.92 -105.88
C GLY A 56 5.64 -9.90 -105.05
N ALA A 57 6.82 -9.95 -105.68
CA ALA A 57 8.09 -10.10 -104.95
C ALA A 57 8.59 -8.78 -104.30
N PHE A 58 8.36 -7.63 -104.93
CA PHE A 58 8.91 -6.35 -104.46
C PHE A 58 8.17 -5.78 -103.24
N ASP A 59 6.85 -5.99 -103.15
CA ASP A 59 6.05 -5.50 -102.04
C ASP A 59 6.27 -6.30 -100.74
N ALA A 60 6.57 -7.60 -100.84
CA ALA A 60 6.95 -8.42 -99.70
C ALA A 60 8.27 -7.92 -99.08
N TYR A 61 9.27 -7.63 -99.90
CA TYR A 61 10.58 -7.10 -99.48
C TYR A 61 10.45 -5.79 -98.68
N ARG A 62 9.63 -4.83 -99.13
CA ARG A 62 9.44 -3.55 -98.40
C ARG A 62 8.79 -3.74 -97.03
N ARG A 63 7.83 -4.65 -96.89
CA ARG A 63 7.20 -4.93 -95.58
C ARG A 63 8.19 -5.52 -94.58
N GLU A 64 9.07 -6.40 -95.04
CA GLU A 64 10.13 -6.98 -94.22
C GLU A 64 11.16 -5.94 -93.78
N GLU A 65 11.60 -5.04 -94.67
CA GLU A 65 12.50 -3.94 -94.29
C GLU A 65 11.88 -2.99 -93.26
N ASP A 66 10.62 -2.60 -93.44
CA ASP A 66 9.94 -1.72 -92.49
C ASP A 66 9.71 -2.40 -91.13
N ALA A 67 9.44 -3.70 -91.11
CA ALA A 67 9.38 -4.48 -89.87
C ALA A 67 10.73 -4.48 -89.15
N ARG A 68 11.84 -4.77 -89.86
CA ARG A 68 13.20 -4.72 -89.31
C ARG A 68 13.57 -3.34 -88.76
N ARG A 69 13.20 -2.26 -89.45
CA ARG A 69 13.44 -0.88 -88.97
C ARG A 69 12.65 -0.56 -87.70
N ARG A 70 11.40 -1.02 -87.59
CA ARG A 70 10.59 -0.84 -86.38
C ARG A 70 11.15 -1.62 -85.20
N GLU A 71 11.59 -2.85 -85.41
CA GLU A 71 12.23 -3.67 -84.37
C GLU A 71 13.54 -3.04 -83.89
N ALA A 72 14.40 -2.59 -84.81
CA ALA A 72 15.63 -1.88 -84.46
C ALA A 72 15.36 -0.57 -83.69
N SER A 73 14.31 0.18 -84.07
CA SER A 73 13.92 1.39 -83.36
C SER A 73 13.39 1.09 -81.96
N LYS A 74 12.57 0.04 -81.78
CA LYS A 74 12.08 -0.39 -80.46
C LYS A 74 13.22 -0.81 -79.55
N ALA A 75 14.08 -1.72 -80.02
CA ALA A 75 15.25 -2.19 -79.27
C ALA A 75 16.18 -1.04 -78.83
N ARG A 76 16.29 0.02 -79.65
CA ARG A 76 17.05 1.22 -79.30
C ARG A 76 16.37 2.04 -78.20
N THR A 77 15.05 2.18 -78.22
CA THR A 77 14.30 2.98 -77.24
C THR A 77 14.06 2.25 -75.93
N ASP A 78 14.06 0.92 -75.90
CA ASP A 78 13.77 0.11 -74.70
C ASP A 78 14.77 0.36 -73.56
N LEU A 79 16.02 0.71 -73.89
CA LEU A 79 17.07 1.02 -72.91
C LEU A 79 17.09 2.50 -72.47
N TRP A 80 16.20 3.35 -72.97
CA TRP A 80 16.22 4.77 -72.65
C TRP A 80 15.50 5.05 -71.32
N PRO A 81 16.21 5.62 -70.32
CA PRO A 81 15.63 5.91 -69.00
C PRO A 81 14.59 7.05 -69.05
N ASP A 82 14.60 7.86 -70.09
CA ASP A 82 13.75 9.05 -70.23
C ASP A 82 12.42 8.81 -70.96
N THR A 83 12.14 7.57 -71.37
CA THR A 83 10.83 7.23 -71.95
C THR A 83 9.73 7.34 -70.89
N MET A 84 8.50 7.63 -71.31
CA MET A 84 7.35 7.64 -70.39
C MET A 84 7.15 6.28 -69.71
N GLN A 85 7.46 5.18 -70.41
CA GLN A 85 7.40 3.82 -69.88
C GLN A 85 8.46 3.61 -68.78
N ALA A 86 9.72 3.99 -69.02
CA ALA A 86 10.77 3.90 -67.99
C ALA A 86 10.46 4.74 -66.74
N LYS A 87 9.86 5.93 -66.89
CA LYS A 87 9.40 6.75 -65.75
C LYS A 87 8.26 6.10 -64.97
N GLN A 88 7.30 5.48 -65.67
CA GLN A 88 6.22 4.72 -65.02
C GLN A 88 6.77 3.51 -64.26
N GLU A 89 7.70 2.75 -64.86
CA GLU A 89 8.35 1.62 -64.20
C GLU A 89 9.17 2.06 -62.98
N ALA A 90 9.94 3.15 -63.10
CA ALA A 90 10.71 3.71 -61.99
C ALA A 90 9.79 4.18 -60.85
N PHE A 91 8.66 4.81 -61.15
CA PHE A 91 7.65 5.19 -60.16
C PHE A 91 7.05 3.96 -59.47
N LEU A 92 6.71 2.92 -60.23
CA LEU A 92 6.20 1.66 -59.67
C LEU A 92 7.24 0.94 -58.80
N ARG A 93 8.52 0.97 -59.18
CA ARG A 93 9.63 0.42 -58.38
C ARG A 93 9.78 1.19 -57.07
N ARG A 94 9.88 2.53 -57.12
CA ARG A 94 9.93 3.36 -55.90
C ARG A 94 8.76 3.08 -54.97
N ARG A 95 7.54 3.03 -55.50
CA ARG A 95 6.35 2.73 -54.69
C ARG A 95 6.37 1.32 -54.08
N LYS A 96 7.01 0.34 -54.73
CA LYS A 96 7.21 -1.00 -54.16
C LYS A 96 8.28 -0.97 -53.07
N ASP A 97 9.37 -0.25 -53.29
CA ASP A 97 10.45 -0.08 -52.31
C ASP A 97 9.95 0.66 -51.06
N ASP A 98 9.20 1.75 -51.24
CA ASP A 98 8.58 2.52 -50.15
C ASP A 98 7.63 1.64 -49.32
N LYS A 99 6.78 0.84 -49.99
CA LYS A 99 5.90 -0.13 -49.31
C LYS A 99 6.69 -1.19 -48.55
N ALA A 100 7.76 -1.72 -49.14
CA ALA A 100 8.60 -2.71 -48.47
C ALA A 100 9.32 -2.10 -47.26
N GLU A 101 9.73 -0.82 -47.31
CA GLU A 101 10.27 -0.10 -46.16
C GLU A 101 9.22 0.16 -45.08
N GLU A 102 8.00 0.55 -45.45
CA GLU A 102 6.88 0.72 -44.52
C GLU A 102 6.55 -0.60 -43.81
N GLU A 103 6.48 -1.72 -44.54
CA GLU A 103 6.28 -3.06 -43.98
C GLU A 103 7.41 -3.45 -43.03
N ARG A 104 8.67 -3.16 -43.39
CA ARG A 104 9.82 -3.39 -42.49
C ARG A 104 9.71 -2.57 -41.21
N ARG A 105 9.35 -1.29 -41.30
CA ARG A 105 9.16 -0.42 -40.12
C ARG A 105 8.01 -0.92 -39.24
N ALA A 106 6.90 -1.32 -39.85
CA ALA A 106 5.76 -1.89 -39.14
C ALA A 106 6.12 -3.19 -38.41
N ASN A 107 6.88 -4.08 -39.07
CA ASN A 107 7.35 -5.32 -38.46
C ASN A 107 8.31 -5.06 -37.28
N ILE A 108 9.23 -4.10 -37.40
CA ILE A 108 10.12 -3.71 -36.30
C ILE A 108 9.33 -3.18 -35.10
N ILE A 109 8.29 -2.36 -35.33
CA ILE A 109 7.44 -1.86 -34.25
C ILE A 109 6.71 -3.01 -33.57
N LEU A 110 6.13 -3.94 -34.34
CA LEU A 110 5.48 -5.13 -33.79
C LEU A 110 6.43 -6.03 -32.98
N GLU A 111 7.66 -6.21 -33.45
CA GLU A 111 8.71 -6.95 -32.73
C GLU A 111 9.09 -6.25 -31.42
N LEU A 112 9.26 -4.93 -31.43
CA LEU A 112 9.55 -4.14 -30.23
C LEU A 112 8.39 -4.18 -29.21
N ASP A 113 7.14 -4.06 -29.68
CA ASP A 113 5.96 -4.17 -28.83
C ASP A 113 5.84 -5.57 -28.21
N ALA A 114 6.12 -6.62 -28.99
CA ALA A 114 6.15 -7.99 -28.49
C ALA A 114 7.23 -8.18 -27.41
N GLN A 115 8.43 -7.65 -27.62
CA GLN A 115 9.52 -7.68 -26.64
C GLN A 115 9.13 -6.94 -25.35
N GLN A 116 8.54 -5.74 -25.45
CA GLN A 116 8.07 -5.00 -24.28
C GLN A 116 6.99 -5.76 -23.51
N GLN A 117 6.01 -6.37 -24.21
CA GLN A 117 4.99 -7.19 -23.58
C GLN A 117 5.58 -8.43 -22.88
N GLU A 118 6.59 -9.07 -23.48
CA GLU A 118 7.31 -10.17 -22.84
C GLU A 118 8.07 -9.73 -21.59
N GLU A 119 8.74 -8.58 -21.62
CA GLU A 119 9.42 -8.00 -20.46
C GLU A 119 8.44 -7.64 -19.35
N GLU A 120 7.32 -7.00 -19.67
CA GLU A 120 6.25 -6.70 -18.70
C GLU A 120 5.69 -7.99 -18.08
N ARG A 121 5.47 -9.04 -18.89
CA ARG A 121 5.03 -10.35 -18.38
C ARG A 121 6.06 -10.94 -17.43
N ARG A 122 7.35 -10.91 -17.78
CA ARG A 122 8.45 -11.37 -16.89
C ARG A 122 8.50 -10.57 -15.59
N GLN A 123 8.36 -9.25 -15.64
CA GLN A 123 8.32 -8.41 -14.45
C GLN A 123 7.10 -8.71 -13.57
N ARG A 124 5.91 -8.87 -14.15
CA ARG A 124 4.69 -9.24 -13.41
C ARG A 124 4.83 -10.63 -12.79
N GLN A 125 5.37 -11.60 -13.51
CA GLN A 125 5.66 -12.94 -12.98
C GLN A 125 6.68 -12.87 -11.84
N ALA A 126 7.76 -12.10 -11.97
CA ALA A 126 8.74 -11.89 -10.91
C ALA A 126 8.14 -11.20 -9.67
N GLN A 127 7.28 -10.20 -9.86
CA GLN A 127 6.56 -9.54 -8.76
C GLN A 127 5.59 -10.49 -8.06
N LEU A 128 4.86 -11.32 -8.81
CA LEU A 128 3.97 -12.34 -8.25
C LEU A 128 4.77 -13.41 -7.50
N ALA A 129 5.88 -13.89 -8.05
CA ALA A 129 6.77 -14.85 -7.38
C ALA A 129 7.30 -14.27 -6.05
N LEU A 130 7.74 -13.00 -6.04
CA LEU A 130 8.15 -12.31 -4.82
C LEU A 130 7.01 -12.13 -3.82
N LYS A 131 5.78 -11.87 -4.29
CA LYS A 131 4.58 -11.80 -3.42
C LYS A 131 4.28 -13.15 -2.79
N TYR A 132 4.26 -14.23 -3.58
CA TYR A 132 4.03 -15.58 -3.06
C TYR A 132 5.09 -16.00 -2.04
N LEU A 133 6.37 -15.71 -2.30
CA LEU A 133 7.45 -15.95 -1.34
C LEU A 133 7.29 -15.16 -0.02
N LYS A 134 6.71 -13.95 -0.07
CA LYS A 134 6.41 -13.13 1.13
C LYS A 134 5.17 -13.60 1.88
N GLU A 135 4.17 -14.10 1.16
CA GLU A 135 2.92 -14.61 1.70
C GLU A 135 3.06 -16.03 2.29
N ASP A 136 4.08 -16.76 1.86
CA ASP A 136 4.43 -18.08 2.38
C ASP A 136 4.51 -18.05 3.93
N PRO A 137 3.79 -18.94 4.64
CA PRO A 137 3.92 -19.07 6.09
C PRO A 137 5.38 -19.27 6.55
N ARG A 138 6.21 -19.93 5.73
CA ARG A 138 7.64 -20.08 6.01
C ARG A 138 8.34 -18.71 6.06
N GLY A 139 7.97 -17.77 5.18
CA GLY A 139 8.55 -16.43 5.10
C GLY A 139 8.22 -15.55 6.31
N ARG A 140 7.05 -15.78 6.93
CA ARG A 140 6.69 -15.14 8.21
C ARG A 140 7.66 -15.50 9.33
N ASN A 141 8.17 -16.74 9.35
CA ASN A 141 9.17 -17.18 10.33
C ASN A 141 10.47 -16.41 10.16
N VAL A 142 10.96 -16.24 8.93
CA VAL A 142 12.17 -15.45 8.65
C VAL A 142 11.99 -14.01 9.15
N ARG A 143 10.86 -13.37 8.82
CA ARG A 143 10.56 -12.02 9.29
C ARG A 143 10.50 -11.93 10.82
N SER A 144 9.93 -12.92 11.49
CA SER A 144 9.90 -12.97 12.95
C SER A 144 11.30 -13.10 13.56
N LEU A 145 12.21 -13.83 12.91
CA LEU A 145 13.60 -13.98 13.34
C LEU A 145 14.40 -12.70 13.11
N LEU A 146 14.18 -12.00 12.00
CA LEU A 146 14.77 -10.68 11.75
C LEU A 146 14.37 -9.67 12.83
N MET A 147 13.07 -9.61 13.16
CA MET A 147 12.57 -8.75 14.25
C MET A 147 13.17 -9.13 15.61
N LEU A 148 13.41 -10.42 15.85
CA LEU A 148 14.08 -10.87 17.07
C LEU A 148 15.56 -10.48 17.11
N ASP A 149 16.27 -10.56 15.98
CA ASP A 149 17.67 -10.10 15.88
C ASP A 149 17.80 -8.59 16.10
N GLU A 150 16.92 -7.80 15.48
CA GLU A 150 16.81 -6.36 15.73
C GLU A 150 16.54 -6.07 17.21
N ALA A 151 15.61 -6.79 17.84
CA ALA A 151 15.33 -6.63 19.26
C ALA A 151 16.51 -7.00 20.17
N ILE A 152 17.30 -8.03 19.80
CA ILE A 152 18.53 -8.39 20.52
C ILE A 152 19.58 -7.28 20.37
N LYS A 153 19.81 -6.77 19.16
CA LYS A 153 20.74 -5.67 18.89
C LYS A 153 20.35 -4.39 19.63
N ASP A 154 19.07 -4.03 19.60
CA ASP A 154 18.54 -2.89 20.35
C ASP A 154 18.72 -3.09 21.85
N ARG A 155 18.51 -4.31 22.34
CA ARG A 155 18.70 -4.65 23.76
C ARG A 155 20.17 -4.53 24.16
N GLU A 156 21.09 -5.00 23.34
CA GLU A 156 22.54 -4.87 23.54
C GLU A 156 22.98 -3.40 23.53
N ALA A 157 22.49 -2.61 22.57
CA ALA A 157 22.74 -1.18 22.51
C ALA A 157 22.21 -0.46 23.76
N GLN A 158 21.01 -0.80 24.23
CA GLN A 158 20.47 -0.27 25.49
C GLN A 158 21.30 -0.70 26.71
N ILE A 159 21.80 -1.93 26.76
CA ILE A 159 22.67 -2.41 27.84
C ILE A 159 24.01 -1.67 27.81
N ALA A 160 24.61 -1.48 26.63
CA ALA A 160 25.83 -0.72 26.43
C ALA A 160 25.65 0.74 26.88
N PHE A 161 24.60 1.40 26.40
CA PHE A 161 24.23 2.76 26.81
C PHE A 161 24.03 2.88 28.32
N LYS A 162 23.30 1.93 28.95
CA LYS A 162 23.12 1.92 30.41
C LYS A 162 24.44 1.70 31.16
N LYS A 163 25.36 0.90 30.62
CA LYS A 163 26.70 0.71 31.22
C LYS A 163 27.54 1.98 31.11
N GLU A 164 27.51 2.67 29.98
CA GLU A 164 28.18 3.96 29.78
C GLU A 164 27.59 5.03 30.69
N LEU A 165 26.27 5.13 30.78
CA LEU A 165 25.58 6.05 31.70
C LEU A 165 25.99 5.78 33.15
N LYS A 166 26.00 4.51 33.59
CA LYS A 166 26.48 4.14 34.94
C LYS A 166 27.95 4.48 35.17
N ARG A 167 28.81 4.38 34.15
CA ARG A 167 30.22 4.78 34.25
C ARG A 167 30.34 6.29 34.43
N GLN A 168 29.62 7.08 33.63
CA GLN A 168 29.57 8.53 33.74
C GLN A 168 29.00 8.99 35.10
N GLU A 169 27.94 8.35 35.58
CA GLU A 169 27.39 8.61 36.92
C GLU A 169 28.42 8.35 38.01
N ALA A 170 29.15 7.23 37.95
CA ALA A 170 30.20 6.91 38.90
C ALA A 170 31.40 7.89 38.84
N GLU A 171 31.76 8.38 37.66
CA GLU A 171 32.77 9.44 37.48
C GLU A 171 32.29 10.75 38.10
N ASN A 172 31.06 11.17 37.80
CA ASN A 172 30.43 12.37 38.37
C ASN A 172 30.29 12.28 39.91
N GLU A 173 29.98 11.09 40.45
CA GLU A 173 29.92 10.87 41.90
C GLU A 173 31.30 10.99 42.55
N LYS A 174 32.35 10.46 41.91
CA LYS A 174 33.74 10.63 42.37
C LYS A 174 34.14 12.10 42.35
N GLU A 175 33.86 12.83 41.26
CA GLU A 175 34.15 14.26 41.17
C GLU A 175 33.42 15.07 42.24
N LYS A 176 32.13 14.77 42.50
CA LYS A 176 31.37 15.39 43.60
C LYS A 176 31.96 15.08 44.98
N GLN A 177 32.38 13.84 45.21
CA GLN A 177 33.03 13.45 46.46
C GLN A 177 34.39 14.14 46.64
N GLU A 178 35.19 14.24 45.57
CA GLU A 178 36.45 14.98 45.59
C GLU A 178 36.23 16.47 45.86
N LEU A 179 35.23 17.09 45.24
CA LEU A 179 34.85 18.48 45.51
C LEU A 179 34.41 18.67 46.97
N LEU A 180 33.55 17.81 47.50
CA LEU A 180 33.14 17.85 48.91
C LEU A 180 34.33 17.68 49.86
N GLN A 181 35.29 16.80 49.54
CA GLN A 181 36.50 16.63 50.34
C GLN A 181 37.41 17.86 50.28
N ARG A 182 37.54 18.50 49.10
CA ARG A 182 38.27 19.77 48.93
C ARG A 182 37.63 20.88 49.75
N GLU A 183 36.31 21.07 49.64
CA GLU A 183 35.55 22.04 50.43
C GLU A 183 35.68 21.78 51.95
N GLN A 184 35.58 20.53 52.39
CA GLN A 184 35.81 20.18 53.79
C GLN A 184 37.26 20.47 54.23
N GLY A 185 38.24 20.25 53.37
CA GLY A 185 39.64 20.60 53.60
C GLY A 185 39.85 22.10 53.73
N GLU A 186 39.30 22.89 52.83
CA GLU A 186 39.33 24.36 52.86
C GLU A 186 38.62 24.92 54.10
N ASN A 187 37.46 24.37 54.47
CA ASN A 187 36.76 24.74 55.69
C ASN A 187 37.57 24.41 56.95
N ARG A 188 38.24 23.25 57.01
CA ARG A 188 39.14 22.91 58.13
C ARG A 188 40.33 23.86 58.21
N LEU A 189 40.94 24.18 57.06
CA LEU A 189 42.07 25.12 57.00
C LEU A 189 41.67 26.53 57.44
N THR A 190 40.51 27.01 57.00
CA THR A 190 39.98 28.32 57.42
C THR A 190 39.63 28.34 58.90
N GLU A 191 39.00 27.29 59.44
CA GLU A 191 38.76 27.16 60.89
C GLU A 191 40.05 27.13 61.71
N GLU A 192 41.10 26.44 61.24
CA GLU A 192 42.41 26.40 61.90
C GLU A 192 43.09 27.77 61.88
N GLN A 193 43.04 28.47 60.74
CA GLN A 193 43.52 29.86 60.62
C GLN A 193 42.75 30.81 61.55
N GLU A 194 41.42 30.67 61.64
CA GLU A 194 40.62 31.43 62.60
C GLU A 194 40.99 31.12 64.06
N LYS A 195 41.22 29.85 64.40
CA LYS A 195 41.67 29.47 65.75
C LYS A 195 43.03 30.06 66.06
N LEU A 196 43.97 30.04 65.12
CA LEU A 196 45.30 30.63 65.26
C LEU A 196 45.24 32.15 65.42
N THR A 197 44.45 32.84 64.60
CA THR A 197 44.26 34.30 64.72
C THR A 197 43.54 34.70 66.01
N ARG A 198 42.55 33.92 66.48
CA ARG A 198 41.93 34.14 67.80
C ARG A 198 42.93 33.92 68.94
N ARG A 199 43.81 32.92 68.83
CA ARG A 199 44.88 32.67 69.81
C ARG A 199 45.91 33.81 69.82
N SER A 200 46.34 34.29 68.64
CA SER A 200 47.31 35.39 68.55
C SER A 200 46.76 36.66 69.17
N ARG A 201 45.51 37.04 68.82
CA ARG A 201 44.82 38.19 69.43
C ARG A 201 44.69 38.07 70.95
N ASN A 202 44.29 36.91 71.45
CA ASN A 202 44.22 36.67 72.90
C ASN A 202 45.58 36.81 73.60
N VAL A 203 46.66 36.36 72.96
CA VAL A 203 48.02 36.51 73.50
C VAL A 203 48.43 37.99 73.49
N GLU A 204 48.15 38.72 72.40
CA GLU A 204 48.41 40.15 72.29
C GLU A 204 47.62 40.96 73.35
N GLU A 205 46.32 40.66 73.52
CA GLU A 205 45.46 41.28 74.53
C GLU A 205 45.99 41.00 75.95
N LYS A 206 46.34 39.74 76.27
CA LYS A 206 46.92 39.38 77.57
C LYS A 206 48.27 40.06 77.81
N ASN A 207 49.13 40.14 76.79
CA ASN A 207 50.40 40.85 76.89
C ASN A 207 50.20 42.34 77.11
N SER A 208 49.25 42.98 76.40
CA SER A 208 48.91 44.38 76.60
C SER A 208 48.34 44.63 78.01
N HIS A 209 47.51 43.72 78.52
CA HIS A 209 46.95 43.81 79.86
C HIS A 209 48.03 43.63 80.93
N LEU A 210 48.97 42.70 80.74
CA LEU A 210 50.14 42.54 81.59
C LEU A 210 51.00 43.81 81.62
N GLN A 211 51.24 44.45 80.47
CA GLN A 211 51.97 45.72 80.41
C GLN A 211 51.22 46.83 81.16
N GLN A 212 49.90 46.93 81.02
CA GLN A 212 49.07 47.87 81.80
C GLN A 212 49.14 47.59 83.30
N MET A 213 49.05 46.33 83.73
CA MET A 213 49.18 45.98 85.15
C MET A 213 50.56 46.32 85.70
N LEU A 214 51.64 46.03 84.95
CA LEU A 214 52.99 46.38 85.36
C LEU A 214 53.15 47.89 85.52
N PHE A 215 52.58 48.68 84.62
CA PHE A 215 52.52 50.13 84.72
C PHE A 215 51.77 50.59 85.98
N GLN A 216 50.57 50.05 86.23
CA GLN A 216 49.79 50.37 87.45
C GLN A 216 50.53 50.00 88.74
N ILE A 217 51.26 48.87 88.76
CA ILE A 217 52.08 48.47 89.90
C ILE A 217 53.21 49.48 90.13
N ALA A 218 53.87 49.94 89.05
CA ALA A 218 54.91 50.95 89.14
C ALA A 218 54.37 52.29 89.66
N GLU A 219 53.21 52.74 89.18
CA GLU A 219 52.53 53.93 89.71
C GLU A 219 52.15 53.77 91.18
N ARG A 220 51.57 52.64 91.57
CA ARG A 220 51.25 52.36 92.99
C ARG A 220 52.48 52.41 93.89
N LYS A 221 53.64 51.96 93.40
CA LYS A 221 54.91 52.07 94.14
C LYS A 221 55.34 53.53 94.30
N ARG A 222 55.25 54.35 93.24
CA ARG A 222 55.52 55.80 93.30
C ARG A 222 54.58 56.52 94.27
N MET A 223 53.28 56.30 94.14
CA MET A 223 52.26 56.86 95.05
C MET A 223 52.49 56.46 96.51
N LYS A 224 52.99 55.23 96.78
CA LYS A 224 53.33 54.79 98.14
C LYS A 224 54.58 55.50 98.68
N ALA A 225 55.55 55.80 97.84
CA ALA A 225 56.74 56.57 98.23
C ALA A 225 56.35 58.01 98.57
N GLU A 226 55.57 58.67 97.70
CA GLU A 226 55.03 60.03 97.93
C GLU A 226 54.17 60.09 99.20
N LYS A 227 53.30 59.09 99.44
CA LYS A 227 52.51 59.02 100.68
C LYS A 227 53.37 58.89 101.94
N LYS A 228 54.52 58.21 101.87
CA LYS A 228 55.43 58.09 103.02
C LYS A 228 56.11 59.43 103.31
N GLU A 229 56.52 60.16 102.29
CA GLU A 229 57.08 61.51 102.44
C GLU A 229 56.04 62.47 103.03
N MET A 230 54.82 62.48 102.48
CA MET A 230 53.71 63.28 103.01
C MET A 230 53.37 62.92 104.46
N LEU A 231 53.39 61.64 104.85
CA LEU A 231 53.16 61.22 106.24
C LEU A 231 54.27 61.70 107.19
N ALA A 232 55.52 61.80 106.72
CA ALA A 232 56.61 62.36 107.51
C ALA A 232 56.44 63.86 107.74
N GLU A 233 55.98 64.60 106.72
CA GLU A 233 55.67 66.04 106.84
C GLU A 233 54.45 66.29 107.74
N VAL A 234 53.38 65.50 107.59
CA VAL A 234 52.18 65.61 108.43
C VAL A 234 52.49 65.31 109.90
N ASN A 235 53.36 64.35 110.20
CA ASN A 235 53.72 64.05 111.59
C ASN A 235 54.52 65.20 112.23
N ARG A 236 55.36 65.92 111.47
CA ARG A 236 56.02 67.15 111.96
C ARG A 236 55.00 68.24 112.25
N GLY A 237 54.06 68.48 111.34
CA GLY A 237 52.99 69.46 111.54
C GLY A 237 52.06 69.11 112.73
N ALA A 238 51.80 67.82 112.95
CA ALA A 238 50.96 67.37 114.07
C ALA A 238 51.63 67.50 115.45
N GLU A 239 52.97 67.57 115.51
CA GLU A 239 53.69 67.87 116.77
C GLU A 239 53.69 69.37 117.08
N GLU A 240 53.78 70.21 116.05
CA GLU A 240 53.67 71.68 116.17
C GLU A 240 52.23 72.09 116.53
N GLU A 241 51.21 71.56 115.85
CA GLU A 241 49.80 71.82 116.16
C GLU A 241 49.38 71.36 117.57
N LYS A 242 50.06 70.36 118.16
CA LYS A 242 49.77 69.92 119.52
C LYS A 242 50.24 70.91 120.58
N GLN A 243 51.32 71.66 120.31
CA GLN A 243 51.78 72.72 121.21
C GLN A 243 50.87 73.95 121.12
N GLU A 244 50.46 74.35 119.91
CA GLU A 244 49.55 75.48 119.70
C GLU A 244 48.12 75.19 120.23
N ASN A 245 47.57 73.99 120.01
CA ASN A 245 46.24 73.63 120.50
C ASN A 245 46.12 73.62 122.03
N GLN A 246 47.21 73.36 122.77
CA GLN A 246 47.17 73.40 124.23
C GLN A 246 47.05 74.83 124.76
N GLU A 247 47.65 75.81 124.08
CA GLU A 247 47.53 77.23 124.40
C GLU A 247 46.14 77.77 124.01
N GLU A 248 45.59 77.36 122.86
CA GLU A 248 44.26 77.78 122.41
C GLU A 248 43.09 77.15 123.21
N LEU A 249 43.22 75.89 123.66
CA LEU A 249 42.18 75.22 124.46
C LEU A 249 41.94 75.88 125.81
N MET A 250 42.96 76.51 126.41
CA MET A 250 42.81 77.26 127.65
C MET A 250 42.04 78.56 127.42
N MET A 251 42.23 79.22 126.27
CA MET A 251 41.50 80.44 125.87
C MET A 251 40.05 80.17 125.42
N GLN A 252 39.76 79.04 124.77
CA GLN A 252 38.41 78.72 124.28
C GLN A 252 37.44 78.30 125.40
N LYS A 253 37.93 77.66 126.47
CA LYS A 253 37.08 77.25 127.61
C LYS A 253 36.44 78.45 128.33
N GLU A 254 37.11 79.60 128.37
CA GLU A 254 36.54 80.83 128.94
C GLU A 254 35.44 81.45 128.05
N LYS A 255 35.52 81.27 126.71
CA LYS A 255 34.53 81.81 125.75
C LYS A 255 33.27 80.94 125.59
N MET A 256 33.39 79.61 125.63
CA MET A 256 32.27 78.67 125.38
C MET A 256 31.16 78.70 126.43
N VAL A 257 31.47 79.09 127.68
CA VAL A 257 30.47 79.24 128.74
C VAL A 257 29.49 80.38 128.43
N ALA A 258 29.91 81.40 127.67
CA ALA A 258 29.07 82.54 127.30
C ALA A 258 28.14 82.27 126.09
N VAL A 259 28.52 81.40 125.14
CA VAL A 259 27.78 81.20 123.86
C VAL A 259 26.62 80.20 123.98
N HIS A 260 26.74 79.17 124.83
CA HIS A 260 25.71 78.13 124.96
C HIS A 260 24.36 78.62 125.53
N ALA A 261 24.31 79.79 126.18
CA ALA A 261 23.08 80.40 126.65
C ALA A 261 22.19 80.94 125.52
N TYR A 262 22.76 81.28 124.35
CA TYR A 262 22.07 81.97 123.27
C TYR A 262 21.36 81.02 122.27
N ASN A 263 22.00 79.92 121.88
CA ASN A 263 21.57 79.08 120.74
C ASN A 263 20.38 78.13 120.99
N ARG A 264 19.88 77.99 122.22
CA ARG A 264 18.70 77.13 122.51
C ARG A 264 17.35 77.69 122.06
N SER A 265 17.31 78.91 121.52
CA SER A 265 16.05 79.65 121.34
C SER A 265 15.36 79.53 119.96
N ILE A 266 15.92 78.86 118.92
CA ILE A 266 15.48 79.12 117.51
C ILE A 266 15.41 77.92 116.47
N ALA A 267 14.80 76.73 116.66
CA ALA A 267 14.73 75.67 115.58
C ALA A 267 13.40 74.82 115.44
N LYS A 268 12.99 74.33 114.21
CA LYS A 268 11.73 73.54 113.86
C LYS A 268 11.87 72.36 112.80
N PRO A 269 10.90 71.38 112.63
CA PRO A 269 11.04 70.01 111.99
C PRO A 269 10.08 69.53 110.79
N PRO A 270 10.18 68.28 110.18
CA PRO A 270 9.59 67.77 108.87
C PRO A 270 8.40 66.68 108.82
N LEU A 271 7.85 66.30 107.61
CA LEU A 271 6.56 65.54 107.24
C LEU A 271 6.55 63.96 107.04
N SER A 272 5.35 63.31 106.96
CA SER A 272 5.02 61.88 107.30
C SER A 272 4.72 60.83 106.17
N LYS A 273 4.60 59.53 106.54
CA LYS A 273 4.53 58.28 105.71
C LYS A 273 3.23 58.03 104.92
N HIS A 274 2.06 58.48 105.41
CA HIS A 274 0.75 58.12 104.86
C HIS A 274 0.57 58.60 103.41
N ASP A 275 1.11 59.77 103.07
CA ASP A 275 0.95 60.38 101.75
C ASP A 275 1.64 59.57 100.64
N ARG A 276 2.59 58.70 100.97
CA ARG A 276 3.30 57.87 99.98
C ARG A 276 2.48 56.69 99.46
N LEU A 277 1.55 56.14 100.26
CA LEU A 277 0.88 54.86 99.96
C LEU A 277 -0.31 55.02 99.00
N ARG A 278 -1.08 56.11 99.13
CA ARG A 278 -2.24 56.42 98.27
C ARG A 278 -1.88 56.54 96.79
N ARG A 279 -0.67 57.01 96.45
CA ARG A 279 -0.24 57.17 95.06
C ARG A 279 -0.01 55.84 94.33
N ARG A 280 0.28 54.75 95.03
CA ARG A 280 0.65 53.47 94.40
C ARG A 280 -0.56 52.66 93.93
N ILE A 281 -1.63 52.66 94.72
CA ILE A 281 -2.88 51.91 94.43
C ILE A 281 -3.55 52.38 93.13
N GLN A 282 -3.55 53.69 92.86
CA GLN A 282 -4.20 54.26 91.66
C GLN A 282 -3.55 53.85 90.33
N GLN A 283 -2.30 53.34 90.34
CA GLN A 283 -1.61 52.95 89.11
C GLN A 283 -1.94 51.52 88.67
N GLU A 284 -2.12 50.58 89.61
CA GLU A 284 -2.33 49.16 89.28
C GLU A 284 -3.71 48.88 88.66
N GLU A 285 -4.77 49.57 89.12
CA GLU A 285 -6.14 49.40 88.58
C GLU A 285 -6.27 49.83 87.10
N GLY A 286 -5.39 50.72 86.62
CA GLY A 286 -5.42 51.19 85.23
C GLY A 286 -4.90 50.18 84.22
N ASP A 287 -3.94 49.34 84.60
CA ASP A 287 -3.24 48.45 83.67
C ASP A 287 -4.02 47.17 83.35
N ASP A 288 -4.83 46.67 84.30
CA ASP A 288 -5.58 45.41 84.10
C ASP A 288 -6.78 45.59 83.15
N ALA A 289 -7.47 46.73 83.20
CA ALA A 289 -8.56 47.04 82.27
C ALA A 289 -8.08 47.14 80.81
N ALA A 290 -6.82 47.52 80.57
CA ALA A 290 -6.27 47.64 79.22
C ALA A 290 -6.01 46.28 78.55
N ARG A 291 -5.69 45.23 79.33
CA ARG A 291 -5.37 43.89 78.80
C ARG A 291 -6.60 43.15 78.29
N GLU A 292 -7.71 43.14 79.03
CA GLU A 292 -8.93 42.44 78.62
C GLU A 292 -9.53 42.99 77.30
N LEU A 293 -9.35 44.28 77.03
CA LEU A 293 -9.82 44.91 75.80
C LEU A 293 -9.04 44.46 74.55
N GLN A 294 -7.77 44.04 74.70
CA GLN A 294 -6.96 43.56 73.58
C GLN A 294 -7.31 42.13 73.19
N GLU A 295 -7.53 41.25 74.17
CA GLU A 295 -7.86 39.84 73.90
C GLU A 295 -9.19 39.69 73.15
N LYS A 296 -10.23 40.42 73.58
CA LYS A 296 -11.53 40.46 72.89
C LYS A 296 -11.42 40.93 71.44
N LYS A 297 -10.49 41.85 71.12
CA LYS A 297 -10.24 42.30 69.75
C LYS A 297 -9.60 41.20 68.89
N ILE A 298 -8.66 40.44 69.44
CA ILE A 298 -7.97 39.37 68.71
C ILE A 298 -8.94 38.23 68.36
N GLU A 299 -9.80 37.83 69.29
CA GLU A 299 -10.79 36.78 69.04
C GLU A 299 -11.81 37.18 67.97
N ALA A 300 -12.27 38.44 68.00
CA ALA A 300 -13.18 38.96 66.97
C ALA A 300 -12.54 38.91 65.56
N MET A 301 -11.25 39.23 65.44
CA MET A 301 -10.54 39.17 64.16
C MET A 301 -10.37 37.73 63.63
N LYS A 302 -10.28 36.71 64.50
CA LYS A 302 -10.10 35.31 64.09
C LYS A 302 -11.38 34.63 63.57
N ARG A 303 -12.57 35.08 63.98
CA ARG A 303 -13.84 34.44 63.57
C ARG A 303 -14.12 34.57 62.07
N VAL A 304 -13.88 35.75 61.49
CA VAL A 304 -14.24 36.05 60.09
C VAL A 304 -13.47 35.17 59.07
N PRO A 305 -12.14 34.99 59.16
CA PRO A 305 -11.41 34.10 58.25
C PRO A 305 -11.86 32.64 58.32
N MET A 306 -12.19 32.13 59.51
CA MET A 306 -12.58 30.74 59.71
C MET A 306 -13.96 30.44 59.08
N GLU A 307 -14.91 31.34 59.19
CA GLU A 307 -16.22 31.20 58.52
C GLU A 307 -16.09 31.22 56.99
N ARG A 308 -15.20 32.07 56.44
CA ARG A 308 -14.93 32.10 54.99
C ARG A 308 -14.32 30.79 54.50
N LEU A 309 -13.46 30.16 55.30
CA LEU A 309 -12.81 28.90 54.94
C LEU A 309 -13.81 27.74 54.94
N LYS A 310 -14.70 27.67 55.94
CA LYS A 310 -15.80 26.68 55.98
C LYS A 310 -16.74 26.80 54.78
N LYS A 311 -17.19 28.02 54.45
CA LYS A 311 -18.07 28.25 53.29
C LYS A 311 -17.42 27.84 51.96
N LYS A 312 -16.11 28.03 51.81
CA LYS A 312 -15.38 27.58 50.60
C LYS A 312 -15.35 26.06 50.46
N GLN A 313 -15.19 25.34 51.58
CA GLN A 313 -15.20 23.87 51.58
C GLN A 313 -16.58 23.33 51.21
N GLU A 314 -17.65 23.85 51.82
CA GLU A 314 -19.03 23.45 51.51
C GLU A 314 -19.40 23.70 50.03
N LEU A 315 -19.01 24.86 49.48
CA LEU A 315 -19.23 25.17 48.06
C LEU A 315 -18.49 24.22 47.11
N PHE A 316 -17.30 23.77 47.49
CA PHE A 316 -16.52 22.84 46.69
C PHE A 316 -17.16 21.45 46.64
N GLU A 317 -17.61 20.93 47.79
CA GLU A 317 -18.29 19.63 47.88
C GLU A 317 -19.60 19.62 47.10
N ASN A 318 -20.40 20.69 47.21
CA ASN A 318 -21.65 20.83 46.46
C ASN A 318 -21.44 20.81 44.94
N ARG A 319 -20.37 21.47 44.43
CA ARG A 319 -20.05 21.46 42.99
C ARG A 319 -19.60 20.08 42.51
N LYS A 320 -18.85 19.36 43.35
CA LYS A 320 -18.41 18.00 43.05
C LYS A 320 -19.62 17.05 42.92
N GLU A 321 -20.60 17.13 43.82
CA GLU A 321 -21.81 16.32 43.71
C GLU A 321 -22.64 16.65 42.45
N GLN A 322 -22.77 17.93 42.12
CA GLN A 322 -23.46 18.35 40.88
C GLN A 322 -22.80 17.78 39.63
N SER A 323 -21.46 17.83 39.53
CA SER A 323 -20.77 17.28 38.36
C SER A 323 -20.98 15.77 38.20
N TRP A 324 -21.04 15.03 39.31
CA TRP A 324 -21.31 13.59 39.28
C TRP A 324 -22.72 13.26 38.79
N ARG A 325 -23.73 14.05 39.21
CA ARG A 325 -25.11 13.87 38.74
C ARG A 325 -25.25 14.13 37.23
N MET A 326 -24.62 15.19 36.71
CA MET A 326 -24.65 15.52 35.28
C MET A 326 -24.05 14.40 34.41
N PHE A 327 -22.97 13.77 34.87
CA PHE A 327 -22.33 12.65 34.16
C PHE A 327 -23.21 11.40 34.08
N GLU A 328 -23.97 11.09 35.13
CA GLU A 328 -24.93 9.97 35.10
C GLU A 328 -26.11 10.24 34.15
N GLU A 329 -26.56 11.49 34.04
CA GLU A 329 -27.63 11.90 33.13
C GLU A 329 -27.19 11.79 31.66
N GLU A 330 -25.99 12.26 31.30
CA GLU A 330 -25.43 12.10 29.94
C GLU A 330 -25.30 10.62 29.55
N ASN A 331 -24.80 9.77 30.45
CA ASN A 331 -24.66 8.34 30.15
C ASN A 331 -26.00 7.62 29.98
N LYS A 332 -27.06 8.06 30.67
CA LYS A 332 -28.41 7.54 30.45
C LYS A 332 -28.97 8.01 29.11
N ALA A 333 -28.68 9.23 28.69
CA ALA A 333 -29.13 9.77 27.40
C ALA A 333 -28.50 9.05 26.18
N MET A 334 -27.25 8.60 26.29
CA MET A 334 -26.50 8.01 25.16
C MET A 334 -26.81 6.53 24.86
N ARG A 335 -27.60 5.83 25.70
CA ARG A 335 -27.77 4.36 25.62
C ARG A 335 -29.00 3.83 24.85
N HIS A 336 -29.74 4.64 24.09
CA HIS A 336 -30.98 4.18 23.45
C HIS A 336 -31.06 4.49 21.95
N LYS A 337 -30.90 3.47 21.08
CA LYS A 337 -31.74 3.15 19.90
C LYS A 337 -31.10 2.05 19.00
N GLU A 338 -31.31 0.79 19.37
CA GLU A 338 -31.34 -0.36 18.45
C GLU A 338 -32.80 -0.87 18.46
N ARG A 339 -33.55 -0.76 17.35
CA ARG A 339 -34.94 -1.26 17.29
C ARG A 339 -35.47 -1.62 15.88
N THR A 340 -34.72 -1.37 14.80
CA THR A 340 -35.23 -1.55 13.42
C THR A 340 -34.62 -2.74 12.67
N GLN A 341 -33.57 -3.39 13.16
CA GLN A 341 -32.98 -4.57 12.49
C GLN A 341 -33.73 -5.87 12.80
N ASP A 342 -34.12 -6.11 14.05
CA ASP A 342 -34.78 -7.37 14.47
C ASP A 342 -36.11 -7.65 13.75
N VAL A 343 -36.84 -6.60 13.34
CA VAL A 343 -38.11 -6.75 12.63
C VAL A 343 -37.91 -7.26 11.19
N PHE A 344 -36.78 -6.93 10.56
CA PHE A 344 -36.53 -7.32 9.17
C PHE A 344 -36.16 -8.80 9.05
N GLU A 345 -35.48 -9.36 10.05
CA GLU A 345 -35.08 -10.78 10.07
C GLU A 345 -36.27 -11.72 10.22
N GLN A 346 -37.32 -11.32 10.93
CA GLN A 346 -38.51 -12.15 11.13
C GLN A 346 -39.40 -12.24 9.87
N CYS A 347 -39.48 -11.19 9.04
CA CYS A 347 -40.32 -11.22 7.84
C CYS A 347 -39.68 -11.95 6.64
N GLY A 348 -38.35 -12.00 6.57
CA GLY A 348 -37.62 -12.55 5.41
C GLY A 348 -37.76 -14.06 5.19
N THR A 349 -37.96 -14.86 6.25
CA THR A 349 -38.03 -16.33 6.14
C THR A 349 -39.30 -16.84 5.45
N SER A 350 -40.41 -16.10 5.51
CA SER A 350 -41.71 -16.55 4.98
C SER A 350 -41.79 -16.67 3.44
N ILE A 351 -40.95 -15.92 2.71
CA ILE A 351 -41.03 -15.87 1.23
C ILE A 351 -40.42 -17.13 0.62
N ILE A 352 -39.34 -17.66 1.19
CA ILE A 352 -38.60 -18.81 0.64
C ILE A 352 -39.43 -20.09 0.74
N ASP A 353 -40.07 -20.33 1.88
CA ASP A 353 -40.92 -21.50 2.09
C ASP A 353 -42.09 -21.56 1.09
N SER A 354 -42.63 -20.40 0.69
CA SER A 354 -43.72 -20.31 -0.27
C SER A 354 -43.32 -20.75 -1.70
N MET A 355 -42.06 -20.56 -2.09
CA MET A 355 -41.57 -20.97 -3.42
C MET A 355 -41.35 -22.49 -3.51
N ALA A 356 -40.80 -23.11 -2.46
CA ALA A 356 -40.55 -24.54 -2.42
C ALA A 356 -41.85 -25.35 -2.61
N ALA A 357 -42.92 -24.97 -1.93
CA ALA A 357 -44.23 -25.62 -2.06
C ALA A 357 -44.82 -25.54 -3.49
N ARG A 358 -44.46 -24.51 -4.27
CA ARG A 358 -44.93 -24.34 -5.67
C ARG A 358 -44.19 -25.23 -6.66
N GLU A 359 -42.93 -25.58 -6.39
CA GLU A 359 -42.17 -26.48 -7.26
C GLU A 359 -42.59 -27.94 -7.11
N GLU A 360 -42.93 -28.38 -5.88
CA GLU A 360 -43.38 -29.75 -5.64
C GLU A 360 -44.67 -30.07 -6.42
N ARG A 361 -45.62 -29.13 -6.50
CA ARG A 361 -46.85 -29.30 -7.29
C ARG A 361 -46.56 -29.52 -8.78
N ARG A 362 -45.64 -28.74 -9.37
CA ARG A 362 -45.24 -28.89 -10.79
C ARG A 362 -44.60 -30.25 -11.09
N LYS A 363 -43.83 -30.81 -10.15
CA LYS A 363 -43.23 -32.13 -10.32
C LYS A 363 -44.26 -33.26 -10.30
N GLN A 364 -45.32 -33.11 -9.49
CA GLN A 364 -46.41 -34.08 -9.44
C GLN A 364 -47.21 -34.12 -10.75
N GLU A 365 -47.56 -32.96 -11.32
CA GLU A 365 -48.28 -32.85 -12.60
C GLU A 365 -47.52 -33.54 -13.76
N ALA A 366 -46.20 -33.35 -13.85
CA ALA A 366 -45.37 -33.97 -14.89
C ALA A 366 -45.28 -35.51 -14.80
N LEU A 367 -45.34 -36.06 -13.57
CA LEU A 367 -45.35 -37.51 -13.37
C LEU A 367 -46.69 -38.13 -13.80
N GLU A 368 -47.80 -37.43 -13.59
CA GLU A 368 -49.14 -37.89 -13.99
C GLU A 368 -49.30 -37.94 -15.52
N GLU A 369 -48.80 -36.95 -16.27
CA GLU A 369 -48.82 -36.99 -17.74
C GLU A 369 -48.02 -38.16 -18.32
N ARG A 370 -46.88 -38.48 -17.70
CA ARG A 370 -46.02 -39.58 -18.16
C ARG A 370 -46.69 -40.94 -17.97
N ARG A 371 -47.45 -41.10 -16.88
CA ARG A 371 -48.27 -42.30 -16.65
C ARG A 371 -49.38 -42.43 -17.69
N ARG A 372 -50.09 -41.34 -18.01
CA ARG A 372 -51.15 -41.36 -19.04
C ARG A 372 -50.63 -41.86 -20.40
N ARG A 373 -49.48 -41.35 -20.86
CA ARG A 373 -48.88 -41.79 -22.14
C ARG A 373 -48.42 -43.26 -22.12
N GLN A 374 -47.93 -43.75 -21.00
CA GLN A 374 -47.56 -45.17 -20.85
C GLN A 374 -48.81 -46.06 -20.87
N GLU A 375 -49.88 -45.66 -20.20
CA GLU A 375 -51.17 -46.37 -20.24
C GLU A 375 -51.75 -46.39 -21.66
N GLU A 376 -51.70 -45.28 -22.40
CA GLU A 376 -52.10 -45.22 -23.82
C GLU A 376 -51.27 -46.17 -24.70
N PHE A 377 -49.95 -46.19 -24.55
CA PHE A 377 -49.08 -47.11 -25.30
C PHE A 377 -49.37 -48.59 -24.97
N LEU A 378 -49.63 -48.90 -23.69
CA LEU A 378 -49.98 -50.25 -23.26
C LEU A 378 -51.34 -50.70 -23.81
N ARG A 379 -52.34 -49.81 -23.90
CA ARG A 379 -53.63 -50.10 -24.54
C ARG A 379 -53.49 -50.43 -26.03
N VAL A 380 -52.59 -49.74 -26.73
CA VAL A 380 -52.30 -50.00 -28.15
C VAL A 380 -51.57 -51.35 -28.32
N THR A 381 -50.59 -51.67 -27.47
CA THR A 381 -49.88 -52.96 -27.55
C THR A 381 -50.75 -54.16 -27.15
N ASN A 382 -51.72 -53.96 -26.26
CA ASN A 382 -52.65 -55.00 -25.81
C ASN A 382 -53.85 -55.19 -26.76
N GLY A 383 -53.93 -54.42 -27.86
CA GLY A 383 -54.96 -54.58 -28.88
C GLY A 383 -56.33 -54.02 -28.50
N GLU A 384 -56.43 -53.11 -27.52
CA GLU A 384 -57.70 -52.48 -27.10
C GLU A 384 -58.13 -51.31 -28.00
N VAL A 385 -57.30 -50.89 -28.96
CA VAL A 385 -57.56 -49.79 -29.89
C VAL A 385 -57.23 -50.23 -31.32
N GLU A 386 -58.25 -50.26 -32.19
CA GLU A 386 -58.24 -50.91 -33.52
C GLU A 386 -57.48 -50.15 -34.63
N GLU A 387 -56.82 -49.03 -34.34
CA GLU A 387 -56.16 -48.24 -35.39
C GLU A 387 -54.62 -48.23 -35.24
N PRO A 388 -53.90 -49.08 -35.99
CA PRO A 388 -52.47 -48.93 -36.15
C PRO A 388 -52.17 -47.69 -37.01
N PRO A 389 -51.05 -46.98 -36.73
CA PRO A 389 -50.64 -45.81 -37.50
C PRO A 389 -50.37 -46.18 -38.97
N GLU A 390 -50.82 -45.32 -39.89
CA GLU A 390 -50.69 -45.44 -41.34
C GLU A 390 -49.23 -45.77 -41.76
N GLY A 391 -48.96 -46.95 -42.35
CA GLY A 391 -47.64 -47.19 -42.96
C GLY A 391 -47.20 -48.61 -43.34
N VAL A 392 -47.89 -49.71 -42.99
CA VAL A 392 -47.33 -51.07 -43.19
C VAL A 392 -48.35 -52.06 -43.75
N ARG A 393 -48.30 -52.38 -45.06
CA ARG A 393 -48.99 -53.56 -45.67
C ARG A 393 -47.98 -54.42 -46.44
N ARG A 394 -47.84 -55.69 -46.05
CA ARG A 394 -47.11 -56.75 -46.78
C ARG A 394 -48.08 -57.50 -47.72
N ALA A 395 -47.72 -57.70 -48.98
CA ALA A 395 -48.53 -58.44 -49.96
C ALA A 395 -48.19 -59.95 -49.96
N ALA A 396 -49.21 -60.80 -49.82
CA ALA A 396 -49.14 -62.26 -49.96
C ALA A 396 -49.36 -62.67 -51.43
N THR A 397 -48.54 -63.59 -51.93
CA THR A 397 -48.53 -64.10 -53.31
C THR A 397 -49.61 -65.17 -53.52
N HIS A 398 -50.56 -64.92 -54.44
CA HIS A 398 -51.50 -65.94 -54.91
C HIS A 398 -51.14 -66.45 -56.32
N ARG A 399 -51.14 -67.78 -56.39
CA ARG A 399 -51.01 -68.71 -57.52
C ARG A 399 -52.18 -68.59 -58.50
N ALA A 400 -52.13 -67.70 -59.50
CA ALA A 400 -53.10 -67.65 -60.61
C ALA A 400 -52.70 -66.76 -61.82
N GLY A 401 -51.40 -66.60 -62.10
CA GLY A 401 -50.90 -65.50 -62.96
C GLY A 401 -50.27 -65.86 -64.30
N PHE A 402 -50.37 -67.09 -64.79
CA PHE A 402 -49.82 -67.45 -66.11
C PHE A 402 -50.92 -67.39 -67.16
N MET A 403 -50.70 -66.58 -68.19
CA MET A 403 -51.63 -66.46 -69.32
C MET A 403 -51.40 -67.59 -70.33
N ASP A 404 -50.20 -68.15 -70.37
CA ASP A 404 -49.80 -69.22 -71.28
C ASP A 404 -49.20 -70.44 -70.55
N ASP A 405 -49.48 -71.64 -71.05
CA ASP A 405 -48.88 -72.91 -70.59
C ASP A 405 -47.34 -72.90 -70.66
N GLU A 406 -46.77 -72.07 -71.54
CA GLU A 406 -45.33 -71.88 -71.67
C GLU A 406 -44.73 -71.11 -70.50
N GLU A 407 -45.40 -70.05 -70.01
CA GLU A 407 -44.99 -69.29 -68.83
C GLU A 407 -45.07 -70.16 -67.58
N ALA A 408 -46.11 -70.99 -67.45
CA ALA A 408 -46.23 -71.94 -66.35
C ALA A 408 -45.08 -72.97 -66.36
N ARG A 409 -44.65 -73.44 -67.53
CA ARG A 409 -43.48 -74.34 -67.67
C ARG A 409 -42.16 -73.63 -67.36
N GLN A 410 -42.01 -72.37 -67.75
CA GLN A 410 -40.83 -71.56 -67.41
C GLN A 410 -40.74 -71.33 -65.90
N TYR A 411 -41.85 -70.93 -65.27
CA TYR A 411 -41.92 -70.76 -63.82
C TYR A 411 -41.66 -72.08 -63.07
N GLN A 412 -42.17 -73.22 -63.55
CA GLN A 412 -41.85 -74.53 -62.96
C GLN A 412 -40.35 -74.87 -63.06
N LYS A 413 -39.68 -74.50 -64.16
CA LYS A 413 -38.22 -74.66 -64.30
C LYS A 413 -37.49 -73.74 -63.32
N GLU A 414 -37.91 -72.48 -63.19
CA GLU A 414 -37.35 -71.54 -62.22
C GLU A 414 -37.53 -72.05 -60.79
N MET A 415 -38.73 -72.50 -60.42
CA MET A 415 -39.06 -73.03 -59.10
C MET A 415 -38.33 -74.34 -58.75
N ARG A 416 -37.90 -75.14 -59.74
CA ARG A 416 -37.00 -76.28 -59.49
C ARG A 416 -35.58 -75.84 -59.14
N THR A 417 -35.10 -74.75 -59.75
CA THR A 417 -33.77 -74.19 -59.47
C THR A 417 -33.73 -73.25 -58.26
N HIS A 418 -34.86 -72.66 -57.90
CA HIS A 418 -34.98 -71.64 -56.86
C HIS A 418 -34.52 -72.10 -55.48
N PRO A 419 -34.90 -73.30 -54.95
CA PRO A 419 -34.41 -73.76 -53.65
C PRO A 419 -32.89 -73.90 -53.60
N ALA A 420 -32.27 -74.36 -54.69
CA ALA A 420 -30.81 -74.47 -54.76
C ALA A 420 -30.14 -73.08 -54.78
N ARG A 421 -30.73 -72.10 -55.47
CA ARG A 421 -30.27 -70.70 -55.43
C ARG A 421 -30.39 -70.10 -54.04
N VAL A 422 -31.55 -70.25 -53.38
CA VAL A 422 -31.76 -69.76 -52.01
C VAL A 422 -30.81 -70.40 -51.01
N LEU A 423 -30.55 -71.71 -51.12
CA LEU A 423 -29.57 -72.38 -50.25
C LEU A 423 -28.15 -71.86 -50.50
N ALA A 424 -27.76 -71.64 -51.76
CA ALA A 424 -26.48 -71.03 -52.10
C ALA A 424 -26.37 -69.58 -51.57
N GLU A 425 -27.43 -68.79 -51.67
CA GLU A 425 -27.51 -67.44 -51.11
C GLU A 425 -27.44 -67.46 -49.58
N GLN A 426 -28.14 -68.38 -48.91
CA GLN A 426 -28.08 -68.53 -47.45
C GLN A 426 -26.70 -68.97 -46.97
N GLN A 427 -26.03 -69.87 -47.70
CA GLN A 427 -24.65 -70.28 -47.39
C GLN A 427 -23.68 -69.12 -47.61
N ALA A 428 -23.85 -68.34 -48.67
CA ALA A 428 -23.05 -67.14 -48.92
C ALA A 428 -23.27 -66.07 -47.83
N GLU A 429 -24.52 -65.84 -47.40
CA GLU A 429 -24.82 -64.95 -46.28
C GLU A 429 -24.26 -65.47 -44.95
N ALA A 430 -24.37 -66.77 -44.68
CA ALA A 430 -23.82 -67.36 -43.47
C ALA A 430 -22.29 -67.28 -43.44
N ALA A 431 -21.63 -67.45 -44.59
CA ALA A 431 -20.19 -67.22 -44.73
C ALA A 431 -19.83 -65.76 -44.46
N LYS A 432 -20.54 -64.80 -45.07
CA LYS A 432 -20.36 -63.36 -44.80
C LYS A 432 -20.54 -63.01 -43.33
N ARG A 433 -21.59 -63.54 -42.66
CA ARG A 433 -21.81 -63.31 -41.22
C ARG A 433 -20.68 -63.89 -40.35
N ARG A 434 -20.08 -65.02 -40.75
CA ARG A 434 -18.91 -65.59 -40.04
C ARG A 434 -17.68 -64.70 -40.23
N GLU A 435 -17.40 -64.26 -41.45
CA GLU A 435 -16.32 -63.32 -41.75
C GLU A 435 -16.50 -62.01 -40.96
N GLU A 436 -17.71 -61.45 -40.94
CA GLU A 436 -18.06 -60.27 -40.14
C GLU A 436 -17.86 -60.49 -38.63
N ALA A 437 -18.26 -61.66 -38.11
CA ALA A 437 -18.09 -61.99 -36.69
C ALA A 437 -16.60 -62.16 -36.32
N GLU A 438 -15.80 -62.79 -37.19
CA GLU A 438 -14.35 -62.92 -37.01
C GLU A 438 -13.67 -61.54 -37.03
N LEU A 439 -14.08 -60.65 -37.94
CA LEU A 439 -13.61 -59.26 -37.99
C LEU A 439 -13.96 -58.50 -36.69
N LEU A 440 -15.19 -58.62 -36.19
CA LEU A 440 -15.59 -57.97 -34.94
C LEU A 440 -14.81 -58.53 -33.73
N GLN A 441 -14.59 -59.84 -33.67
CA GLN A 441 -13.76 -60.44 -32.62
C GLN A 441 -12.32 -59.94 -32.68
N HIS A 442 -11.76 -59.81 -33.88
CA HIS A 442 -10.43 -59.22 -34.09
C HIS A 442 -10.38 -57.77 -33.60
N ILE A 443 -11.37 -56.95 -33.96
CA ILE A 443 -11.49 -55.56 -33.49
C ILE A 443 -11.57 -55.50 -31.96
N HIS A 444 -12.36 -56.36 -31.31
CA HIS A 444 -12.44 -56.38 -29.84
C HIS A 444 -11.12 -56.77 -29.18
N ARG A 445 -10.35 -57.67 -29.78
CA ARG A 445 -9.00 -58.01 -29.28
C ARG A 445 -8.05 -56.81 -29.40
N LEU A 446 -8.10 -56.08 -30.51
CA LEU A 446 -7.33 -54.85 -30.69
C LEU A 446 -7.73 -53.79 -29.66
N GLN A 447 -9.03 -53.51 -29.48
CA GLN A 447 -9.52 -52.56 -28.48
C GLN A 447 -9.11 -52.96 -27.04
N ALA A 448 -9.11 -54.25 -26.71
CA ALA A 448 -8.66 -54.72 -25.40
C ALA A 448 -7.14 -54.56 -25.22
N ALA A 449 -6.35 -54.72 -26.28
CA ALA A 449 -4.92 -54.44 -26.26
C ALA A 449 -4.64 -52.94 -26.11
N GLU A 450 -5.34 -52.09 -26.87
CA GLU A 450 -5.27 -50.63 -26.76
C GLU A 450 -5.63 -50.14 -25.36
N LYS A 451 -6.69 -50.68 -24.74
CA LYS A 451 -7.06 -50.34 -23.34
C LYS A 451 -5.94 -50.67 -22.36
N LYS A 452 -5.33 -51.86 -22.46
CA LYS A 452 -4.21 -52.25 -21.60
C LYS A 452 -2.96 -51.38 -21.83
N GLU A 453 -2.72 -50.97 -23.08
CA GLU A 453 -1.62 -50.07 -23.39
C GLU A 453 -1.87 -48.66 -22.84
N ASN A 454 -3.09 -48.15 -22.98
CA ASN A 454 -3.48 -46.87 -22.40
C ASN A 454 -3.40 -46.87 -20.87
N GLU A 455 -3.87 -47.94 -20.19
CA GLU A 455 -3.73 -48.09 -18.74
C GLU A 455 -2.25 -48.07 -18.28
N ARG A 456 -1.35 -48.69 -19.08
CA ARG A 456 0.10 -48.64 -18.80
C ARG A 456 0.65 -47.23 -18.97
N ARG A 457 0.28 -46.54 -20.06
CA ARG A 457 0.70 -45.15 -20.30
C ARG A 457 0.18 -44.21 -19.21
N GLU A 458 -1.08 -44.33 -18.79
CA GLU A 458 -1.65 -43.55 -17.69
C GLU A 458 -0.92 -43.82 -16.37
N ALA A 459 -0.56 -45.08 -16.07
CA ALA A 459 0.22 -45.42 -14.88
C ALA A 459 1.64 -44.83 -14.93
N GLU A 460 2.30 -44.89 -16.09
CA GLU A 460 3.62 -44.27 -16.33
C GLU A 460 3.52 -42.74 -16.19
N GLU A 461 2.51 -42.10 -16.77
CA GLU A 461 2.23 -40.67 -16.64
C GLU A 461 1.99 -40.26 -15.19
N LEU A 462 1.27 -41.06 -14.39
CA LEU A 462 1.06 -40.79 -12.97
C LEU A 462 2.37 -40.88 -12.17
N VAL A 463 3.24 -41.85 -12.50
CA VAL A 463 4.57 -41.98 -11.88
C VAL A 463 5.45 -40.79 -12.26
N GLU A 464 5.48 -40.43 -13.55
CA GLU A 464 6.20 -39.25 -14.03
C GLU A 464 5.64 -37.96 -13.43
N ALA A 465 4.32 -37.81 -13.30
CA ALA A 465 3.70 -36.65 -12.69
C ALA A 465 4.08 -36.51 -11.21
N ARG A 466 4.09 -37.63 -10.46
CA ARG A 466 4.59 -37.63 -9.08
C ARG A 466 6.08 -37.29 -9.02
N ARG A 467 6.87 -37.79 -9.96
CA ARG A 467 8.30 -37.46 -10.05
C ARG A 467 8.50 -35.97 -10.33
N ARG A 468 7.79 -35.41 -11.31
CA ARG A 468 7.78 -33.97 -11.63
C ARG A 468 7.32 -33.13 -10.44
N GLN A 469 6.31 -33.57 -9.69
CA GLN A 469 5.87 -32.89 -8.47
C GLN A 469 6.95 -32.89 -7.39
N ARG A 470 7.65 -34.01 -7.18
CA ARG A 470 8.77 -34.07 -6.22
C ARG A 470 9.93 -33.17 -6.65
N GLU A 471 10.33 -33.27 -7.93
CA GLU A 471 11.37 -32.40 -8.50
C GLU A 471 10.98 -30.92 -8.37
N ALA A 472 9.71 -30.57 -8.62
CA ALA A 472 9.20 -29.20 -8.43
C ALA A 472 9.26 -28.74 -6.97
N MET A 473 8.84 -29.59 -6.01
CA MET A 473 8.95 -29.26 -4.58
C MET A 473 10.41 -29.11 -4.14
N GLU A 474 11.32 -29.95 -4.64
CA GLU A 474 12.75 -29.84 -4.36
C GLU A 474 13.32 -28.53 -4.91
N THR A 475 12.96 -28.14 -6.14
CA THR A 475 13.37 -26.84 -6.71
C THR A 475 12.77 -25.67 -5.94
N ASP A 476 11.52 -25.77 -5.50
CA ASP A 476 10.86 -24.74 -4.69
C ASP A 476 11.54 -24.59 -3.33
N ASP A 477 11.91 -25.71 -2.68
CA ASP A 477 12.65 -25.70 -1.41
C ASP A 477 14.06 -25.12 -1.57
N GLU A 478 14.75 -25.37 -2.69
CA GLU A 478 16.04 -24.76 -3.02
C GLU A 478 15.92 -23.25 -3.29
N HIS A 479 14.93 -22.84 -4.07
CA HIS A 479 14.60 -21.43 -4.28
C HIS A 479 14.25 -20.74 -2.95
N TYR A 480 13.51 -21.42 -2.09
CA TYR A 480 13.16 -20.90 -0.78
C TYR A 480 14.41 -20.79 0.12
N ARG A 481 15.30 -21.78 0.13
CA ARG A 481 16.58 -21.72 0.88
C ARG A 481 17.48 -20.58 0.42
N THR A 482 17.58 -20.35 -0.89
CA THR A 482 18.35 -19.21 -1.42
C THR A 482 17.70 -17.88 -1.05
N TYR A 483 16.37 -17.80 -1.11
CA TYR A 483 15.61 -16.64 -0.62
C TYR A 483 15.86 -16.37 0.86
N VAL A 484 15.72 -17.37 1.75
CA VAL A 484 16.00 -17.23 3.19
C VAL A 484 17.41 -16.68 3.40
N LYS A 485 18.43 -17.28 2.80
CA LYS A 485 19.82 -16.79 2.91
C LYS A 485 19.99 -15.35 2.42
N SER A 486 19.28 -14.94 1.37
CA SER A 486 19.34 -13.57 0.86
C SER A 486 18.73 -12.53 1.81
N GLN A 487 17.77 -12.94 2.64
CA GLN A 487 17.07 -12.05 3.57
C GLN A 487 17.78 -11.94 4.93
N LEU A 488 18.62 -12.91 5.29
CA LEU A 488 19.30 -12.94 6.59
C LEU A 488 20.55 -12.02 6.57
N PRO A 489 20.69 -11.08 7.52
CA PRO A 489 21.91 -10.32 7.70
C PRO A 489 23.11 -11.21 7.96
N SER A 490 24.28 -10.84 7.44
CA SER A 490 25.56 -11.51 7.73
C SER A 490 25.92 -11.50 9.21
N ASP A 491 25.42 -10.49 9.94
CA ASP A 491 25.78 -10.17 11.31
C ASP A 491 24.69 -10.63 12.30
N MET A 492 23.82 -11.56 11.87
CA MET A 492 22.74 -12.08 12.70
C MET A 492 23.27 -13.04 13.77
N ASP A 493 22.59 -13.13 14.92
CA ASP A 493 22.90 -14.13 15.95
C ASP A 493 22.98 -15.56 15.33
N PRO A 494 24.10 -16.28 15.49
CA PRO A 494 24.28 -17.64 14.95
C PRO A 494 23.15 -18.61 15.32
N TYR A 495 22.54 -18.44 16.51
CA TYR A 495 21.40 -19.26 16.92
C TYR A 495 20.17 -18.99 16.07
N LEU A 496 19.85 -17.71 15.83
CA LEU A 496 18.73 -17.32 14.96
C LEU A 496 19.00 -17.72 13.51
N TYR A 497 20.24 -17.66 13.06
CA TYR A 497 20.65 -18.13 11.74
C TYR A 497 20.39 -19.63 11.58
N ALA A 498 20.87 -20.44 12.53
CA ALA A 498 20.61 -21.87 12.53
C ALA A 498 19.10 -22.20 12.63
N LYS A 499 18.31 -21.38 13.33
CA LYS A 499 16.86 -21.55 13.47
C LYS A 499 16.10 -21.17 12.20
N ALA A 500 16.46 -20.06 11.55
CA ALA A 500 15.97 -19.72 10.21
C ALA A 500 16.31 -20.83 9.22
N MET A 501 17.48 -21.44 9.42
CA MET A 501 17.95 -22.56 8.64
C MET A 501 17.35 -23.94 9.07
N LYS A 502 16.38 -23.99 9.97
CA LYS A 502 15.66 -25.22 10.32
C LYS A 502 14.17 -25.13 10.03
N LEU A 503 13.60 -23.93 10.19
CA LEU A 503 12.18 -23.63 9.98
C LEU A 503 11.75 -23.58 8.50
N HIS A 504 12.67 -23.87 7.58
CA HIS A 504 12.36 -24.01 6.16
C HIS A 504 12.00 -25.43 5.74
N CYS A 505 12.22 -26.42 6.61
CA CYS A 505 11.64 -27.76 6.51
C CYS A 505 10.28 -27.75 7.22
#